data_AF-G2DE36-F1
#
_entry.id   AF-G2DE36-F1
#
_cell.length_a   1.000
_cell.length_b   1.000
_cell.length_c   1.000
_cell.angle_alpha   90.00
_cell.angle_beta   90.00
_cell.angle_gamma   90.00
#
_symmetry.space_group_name_H-M   'P 1'
#
loop_
_entity.id
_entity.type
_entity.pdbx_description
1 polymer ?
#
loop_
_entity_poly.entity_id
_entity_poly.type
_entity_poly.pdbx_seq_one_letter_code
_entity_poly.pdbx_strand_id
1 'polypeptide(L)'
;MSNEQESLLEFPCSFPIKAMGKAEPGFDLIIVELIRRHVPDLHEGAVVSRTSKGGKWVSVTVTIKANSKAQLDAIYLDLSAHEKVYMAL
;
A
#
# COMPACT_ATOMS: atom_id res chain seq x y z
N MET A 1 9.80 -26.32 -4.50
CA MET A 1 10.53 -25.31 -5.29
C MET A 1 10.46 -24.01 -4.54
N SER A 2 11.63 -23.57 -4.07
CA SER A 2 12.08 -22.24 -3.66
C SER A 2 11.12 -21.27 -2.96
N ASN A 3 11.36 -21.18 -1.64
CA ASN A 3 11.24 -20.02 -0.76
C ASN A 3 9.82 -19.49 -0.47
N GLU A 4 9.13 -20.23 0.39
CA GLU A 4 8.38 -19.61 1.48
C GLU A 4 9.31 -18.62 2.19
N GLN A 5 9.28 -17.35 1.78
CA GLN A 5 9.63 -16.26 2.68
C GLN A 5 8.52 -16.21 3.76
N GLU A 6 8.46 -17.25 4.59
CA GLU A 6 8.12 -17.12 5.99
C GLU A 6 9.27 -16.35 6.65
N SER A 7 9.46 -15.10 6.19
CA SER A 7 10.07 -14.09 7.03
C SER A 7 9.21 -14.08 8.26
N LEU A 8 9.80 -14.44 9.40
CA LEU A 8 9.30 -14.20 10.74
C LEU A 8 9.03 -12.70 10.86
N LEU A 9 7.94 -12.22 10.27
CA LEU A 9 7.47 -10.84 10.41
C LEU A 9 7.09 -10.72 11.88
N GLU A 10 7.98 -10.13 12.66
CA GLU A 10 7.74 -9.85 14.07
C GLU A 10 6.77 -8.68 14.16
N PHE A 11 5.50 -9.00 14.40
CA PHE A 11 4.47 -8.01 14.57
C PHE A 11 4.46 -7.49 16.02
N PRO A 12 4.21 -6.18 16.23
CA PRO A 12 3.93 -5.18 15.21
C PRO A 12 5.19 -4.60 14.54
N CYS A 13 5.18 -4.49 13.22
CA CYS A 13 6.28 -3.91 12.44
C CYS A 13 5.80 -2.79 11.51
N SER A 14 6.68 -1.83 11.22
CA SER A 14 6.40 -0.83 10.18
C SER A 14 6.68 -1.42 8.80
N PHE A 15 5.65 -1.49 7.95
CA PHE A 15 5.73 -2.07 6.62
C PHE A 15 5.34 -1.02 5.55
N PRO A 16 6.22 -0.72 4.59
CA PRO A 16 5.89 0.18 3.48
C PRO A 16 5.12 -0.57 2.40
N ILE A 17 3.88 -0.18 2.13
CA ILE A 17 3.05 -0.70 1.05
C ILE A 17 3.08 0.29 -0.10
N LYS A 18 3.48 -0.14 -1.29
CA LYS A 18 3.58 0.70 -2.48
C LYS A 18 2.53 0.32 -3.50
N ALA A 19 1.58 1.21 -3.73
CA ALA A 19 0.63 1.12 -4.83
C ALA A 19 1.08 1.98 -6.02
N MET A 20 0.92 1.46 -7.22
CA MET A 20 1.13 2.19 -8.47
C MET A 20 -0.14 2.17 -9.29
N GLY A 21 -0.48 3.32 -9.86
CA GLY A 21 -1.66 3.50 -10.70
C GLY A 21 -1.45 4.60 -11.72
N LYS A 22 -2.48 4.89 -12.50
CA LYS A 22 -2.46 6.03 -13.42
C LYS A 22 -2.35 7.32 -12.62
N ALA A 23 -1.59 8.28 -13.15
CA ALA A 23 -1.46 9.61 -12.54
C ALA A 23 -2.75 10.41 -12.73
N GLU A 24 -3.78 10.05 -11.97
CA GLU A 24 -5.06 10.73 -11.91
C GLU A 24 -5.18 11.52 -10.60
N PRO A 25 -5.88 12.67 -10.62
CA PRO A 25 -6.15 13.43 -9.40
C PRO A 25 -6.89 12.55 -8.38
N GLY A 26 -6.41 12.54 -7.13
CA GLY A 26 -7.04 11.80 -6.04
C GLY A 26 -6.69 10.31 -5.98
N PHE A 27 -5.72 9.82 -6.76
CA PHE A 27 -5.24 8.45 -6.60
C PHE A 27 -4.66 8.22 -5.20
N ASP A 28 -3.86 9.15 -4.68
CA ASP A 28 -3.33 9.10 -3.32
C ASP A 28 -4.44 9.03 -2.26
N LEU A 29 -5.50 9.84 -2.40
CA LEU A 29 -6.64 9.82 -1.50
C LEU A 29 -7.33 8.45 -1.48
N ILE A 30 -7.52 7.83 -2.64
CA ILE A 30 -8.12 6.50 -2.76
C ILE A 30 -7.27 5.45 -2.04
N ILE A 31 -5.95 5.46 -2.26
CA ILE A 31 -5.03 4.53 -1.58
C ILE A 31 -5.06 4.74 -0.06
N VAL A 32 -5.07 5.99 0.39
CA VAL A 32 -5.15 6.32 1.81
C VAL A 32 -6.47 5.85 2.41
N GLU A 33 -7.61 6.07 1.74
CA GLU A 33 -8.91 5.61 2.22
C GLU A 33 -8.97 4.08 2.34
N LEU A 34 -8.44 3.34 1.34
CA LEU A 34 -8.39 1.89 1.38
C LEU A 34 -7.55 1.41 2.56
N ILE A 35 -6.34 1.95 2.72
CA ILE A 35 -5.42 1.52 3.78
C ILE A 35 -5.94 1.92 5.16
N ARG A 36 -6.54 3.11 5.30
CA ARG A 36 -7.07 3.62 6.58
C ARG A 36 -8.22 2.75 7.12
N ARG A 37 -8.96 2.04 6.27
CA ARG A 37 -9.98 1.06 6.70
C ARG A 37 -9.36 -0.11 7.48
N HIS A 38 -8.14 -0.50 7.12
CA HIS A 38 -7.40 -1.58 7.78
C HIS A 38 -6.47 -1.07 8.88
N VAL A 39 -6.02 0.18 8.78
CA VAL A 39 -5.04 0.81 9.67
C VAL A 39 -5.56 2.19 10.09
N PRO A 40 -6.48 2.27 11.08
CA PRO A 40 -7.04 3.55 11.52
C PRO A 40 -5.99 4.48 12.15
N ASP A 41 -4.92 3.92 12.73
CA ASP A 41 -3.76 4.62 13.30
C ASP A 41 -2.73 5.10 12.26
N LEU A 42 -3.11 5.16 10.98
CA LEU A 42 -2.25 5.68 9.92
C LEU A 42 -1.86 7.13 10.22
N HIS A 43 -0.56 7.36 10.44
CA HIS A 43 -0.04 8.68 10.78
C HIS A 43 -0.09 9.63 9.59
N GLU A 44 -0.39 10.90 9.86
CA GLU A 44 -0.31 11.99 8.89
C GLU A 44 1.15 12.13 8.43
N GLY A 45 1.40 11.89 7.14
CA GLY A 45 2.76 11.87 6.56
C GLY A 45 3.34 10.47 6.33
N ALA A 46 2.64 9.40 6.68
CA ALA A 46 3.03 8.04 6.29
C ALA A 46 2.91 7.79 4.78
N VAL A 47 2.30 8.71 4.04
CA VAL A 47 1.93 8.60 2.63
C VAL A 47 2.87 9.47 1.81
N VAL A 48 3.53 8.83 0.84
CA VAL A 48 4.44 9.48 -0.10
C VAL A 48 3.97 9.19 -1.51
N SER A 49 3.37 10.19 -2.15
CA SER A 49 3.01 10.14 -3.56
C SER A 49 4.14 10.69 -4.42
N ARG A 50 4.53 9.96 -5.46
CA ARG A 50 5.53 10.38 -6.44
C ARG A 50 5.02 10.12 -7.84
N THR A 51 4.93 11.18 -8.64
CA THR A 51 4.62 11.07 -10.07
C THR A 51 5.84 10.57 -10.83
N SER A 52 5.63 9.66 -11.77
CA SER A 52 6.66 9.14 -12.65
C SER A 52 7.14 10.22 -13.63
N LYS A 53 8.39 10.09 -14.12
CA LYS A 53 9.01 11.04 -15.06
C LYS A 53 8.18 11.31 -16.32
N GLY A 54 7.37 10.34 -16.75
CA GLY A 54 6.52 10.46 -17.94
C GLY A 54 5.11 11.00 -17.67
N GLY A 55 4.77 11.37 -16.43
CA GLY A 55 3.45 11.90 -16.07
C GLY A 55 2.26 10.94 -16.21
N LYS A 56 2.48 9.72 -16.74
CA LYS A 56 1.43 8.71 -16.95
C LYS A 56 1.09 7.90 -15.69
N TRP A 57 2.06 7.74 -14.80
CA TRP A 57 1.96 6.86 -13.63
C TRP A 57 2.29 7.62 -12.35
N VAL A 58 1.63 7.24 -11.26
CA VAL A 58 1.92 7.71 -9.91
C VAL A 58 2.19 6.50 -9.03
N SER A 59 3.19 6.61 -8.16
CA SER A 59 3.45 5.64 -7.11
C SER A 59 3.15 6.27 -5.76
N VAL A 60 2.31 5.62 -4.98
CA VAL A 60 1.96 6.01 -3.61
C VAL A 60 2.53 4.96 -2.69
N THR A 61 3.45 5.36 -1.82
CA THR A 61 4.00 4.50 -0.77
C THR A 61 3.35 4.90 0.54
N VAL A 62 2.76 3.94 1.25
CA VAL A 62 2.13 4.15 2.54
C VAL A 62 2.79 3.25 3.57
N THR A 63 3.42 3.85 4.56
CA THR A 63 4.06 3.12 5.67
C THR A 63 3.03 2.85 6.75
N ILE A 64 2.64 1.59 6.91
CA ILE A 64 1.68 1.19 7.93
C ILE A 64 2.35 0.47 9.09
N LYS A 65 1.68 0.41 10.24
CA LYS A 65 2.02 -0.51 11.31
C LYS A 65 1.26 -1.81 11.11
N ALA A 66 1.91 -2.80 10.54
CA ALA A 66 1.35 -4.13 10.38
C ALA A 66 1.33 -4.83 11.73
N ASN A 67 0.16 -5.31 12.15
CA ASN A 67 -0.03 -6.07 13.39
C ASN A 67 -0.16 -7.57 13.12
N SER A 68 -0.43 -7.96 11.88
CA SER A 68 -0.49 -9.35 11.46
C SER A 68 -0.32 -9.48 9.94
N LYS A 69 0.05 -10.69 9.49
CA LYS A 69 0.14 -11.00 8.06
C LYS A 69 -1.23 -10.90 7.39
N ALA A 70 -2.30 -11.35 8.06
CA ALA A 70 -3.67 -11.24 7.57
C ALA A 70 -4.11 -9.79 7.32
N GLN A 71 -3.65 -8.83 8.13
CA GLN A 71 -3.91 -7.40 7.89
C GLN A 71 -3.24 -6.93 6.59
N LEU A 72 -1.99 -7.34 6.35
CA LEU A 72 -1.28 -7.02 5.11
C LEU A 72 -1.97 -7.63 3.90
N ASP A 73 -2.28 -8.93 3.94
CA ASP A 73 -2.98 -9.63 2.87
C ASP A 73 -4.33 -8.97 2.54
N ALA A 74 -5.11 -8.58 3.56
CA ALA A 74 -6.37 -7.86 3.35
C ALA A 74 -6.17 -6.51 2.63
N ILE A 75 -5.12 -5.77 2.98
CA ILE A 75 -4.77 -4.51 2.31
C ILE A 75 -4.36 -4.76 0.86
N TYR A 76 -3.48 -5.74 0.60
CA TYR A 76 -3.06 -6.06 -0.76
C TYR A 76 -4.23 -6.54 -1.63
N LEU A 77 -5.16 -7.29 -1.05
CA LEU A 77 -6.37 -7.75 -1.73
C LEU A 77 -7.27 -6.56 -2.12
N ASP A 78 -7.57 -5.66 -1.17
CA ASP A 78 -8.39 -4.47 -1.42
C ASP A 78 -7.74 -3.51 -2.44
N LEU A 79 -6.42 -3.32 -2.33
CA LEU A 79 -5.67 -2.53 -3.29
C LEU A 79 -5.76 -3.15 -4.68
N SER A 80 -5.48 -4.45 -4.81
CA SER A 80 -5.49 -5.14 -6.10
C SER A 80 -6.90 -5.29 -6.69
N ALA A 81 -7.94 -5.31 -5.85
CA ALA A 81 -9.34 -5.33 -6.29
C ALA A 81 -9.81 -3.98 -6.84
N HIS A 82 -9.11 -2.88 -6.54
CA HIS A 82 -9.51 -1.56 -7.01
C HIS A 82 -9.03 -1.29 -8.44
N GLU A 83 -9.96 -0.97 -9.35
CA GLU A 83 -9.69 -0.78 -10.80
C GLU A 83 -8.61 0.27 -11.15
N LYS A 84 -8.31 1.18 -10.21
CA LYS A 84 -7.32 2.24 -10.42
C LYS A 84 -5.91 1.81 -10.04
N VAL A 85 -5.77 0.76 -9.24
CA VAL A 85 -4.48 0.20 -8.84
C VAL A 85 -4.02 -0.71 -9.97
N TYR A 86 -2.87 -0.36 -10.54
CA TYR A 86 -2.23 -1.17 -11.56
C TYR A 86 -1.32 -2.24 -10.94
N MET A 87 -0.64 -1.91 -9.84
CA MET A 87 0.24 -2.83 -9.13
C MET A 87 0.39 -2.43 -7.66
N ALA A 88 0.46 -3.41 -6.77
CA ALA A 88 0.82 -3.23 -5.36
C ALA A 88 2.07 -4.07 -5.03
N LEU A 89 2.97 -3.51 -4.21
CA LEU A 89 4.25 -4.08 -3.79
C LEU A 89 4.47 -3.85 -2.30
#